data_AF-A0A1Q9S364-F1
#
_entry.id   AF-A0A1Q9S364-F1
#
_cell.length_a   1.000
_cell.length_b   1.000
_cell.length_c   1.000
_cell.angle_alpha   90.00
_cell.angle_beta   90.00
_cell.angle_gamma   90.00
#
_symmetry.space_group_name_H-M   'P 1'
#
loop_
_entity.id
_entity.type
_entity.pdbx_description
1 polymer ?
#
loop_
_entity_poly.entity_id
_entity_poly.type
_entity_poly.pdbx_seq_one_letter_code
_entity_poly.pdbx_strand_id
1 'polypeptide(L)'
;MLGGAPPALVLAGRALELTERHAEILLALSRAGAGLSTAELSARLWDGRAQEATVRAEVLRLRRLLDSRGGPVIASRPYRLCAPLPSDAGRVLELLDRGSHRRALREYTGALLPHSEAPAVVALRHRLSGLLREAVLTDGSAEAVRQYLELPEAADDAEAWALLLRLLPARSPPAGGARARAAARLTSGPAVRHAGTGGTAGRAGGVQRACNVRLRSVSHVTQRHGTGRTQPARRRPTHRPAQGASHHER
;
A
#
# COMPACT_ATOMS: atom_id res chain seq x y z
N MET A 1 -0.53 -1.93 2.09
CA MET A 1 -1.22 -3.08 1.50
C MET A 1 -0.88 -3.21 0.03
N LEU A 2 -0.48 -2.13 -0.64
CA LEU A 2 -0.03 -2.17 -2.04
C LEU A 2 1.46 -2.48 -2.17
N GLY A 3 1.80 -3.22 -3.23
CA GLY A 3 3.17 -3.62 -3.57
C GLY A 3 3.64 -4.89 -2.86
N GLY A 4 4.93 -5.23 -3.04
CA GLY A 4 5.53 -6.46 -2.52
C GLY A 4 6.02 -6.42 -1.07
N ALA A 5 5.95 -5.27 -0.40
CA ALA A 5 6.39 -5.16 1.00
C ALA A 5 5.37 -5.76 1.99
N PRO A 6 5.81 -6.17 3.18
CA PRO A 6 4.91 -6.63 4.22
C PRO A 6 3.79 -5.62 4.50
N PRO A 7 2.55 -6.08 4.72
CA PRO A 7 1.47 -5.20 5.10
C PRO A 7 1.71 -4.67 6.51
N ALA A 8 1.36 -3.41 6.74
CA ALA A 8 1.53 -2.75 8.01
C ALA A 8 0.36 -1.83 8.37
N LEU A 9 0.14 -1.68 9.66
CA LEU A 9 -0.72 -0.67 10.25
C LEU A 9 0.17 0.47 10.76
N VAL A 10 -0.08 1.69 10.33
CA VAL A 10 0.62 2.87 10.84
C VAL A 10 -0.19 3.44 12.01
N LEU A 11 0.42 3.47 13.20
CA LEU A 11 -0.14 3.98 14.45
C LEU A 11 0.73 5.12 14.96
N ALA A 12 0.17 6.34 15.05
CA ALA A 12 0.91 7.52 15.52
C ALA A 12 2.28 7.70 14.82
N GLY A 13 2.34 7.40 13.51
CA GLY A 13 3.54 7.50 12.69
C GLY A 13 4.49 6.28 12.75
N ARG A 14 4.22 5.28 13.58
CA ARG A 14 5.01 4.04 13.67
C ARG A 14 4.36 2.91 12.87
N ALA A 15 5.16 2.17 12.11
CA ALA A 15 4.70 0.97 11.42
C ALA A 15 4.61 -0.21 12.40
N LEU A 16 3.45 -0.88 12.40
CA LEU A 16 3.24 -2.19 12.97
C LEU A 16 3.08 -3.17 11.81
N GLU A 17 4.08 -4.01 11.58
CA GLU A 17 3.96 -5.09 10.59
C GLU A 17 2.83 -6.05 10.98
N LEU A 18 2.11 -6.50 9.97
CA LEU A 18 0.98 -7.41 10.10
C LEU A 18 1.32 -8.71 9.37
N THR A 19 0.81 -9.82 9.90
CA THR A 19 0.69 -11.03 9.08
C THR A 19 -0.27 -10.76 7.94
N GLU A 20 -0.15 -11.52 6.85
CA GLU A 20 -1.09 -11.43 5.73
C GLU A 20 -2.54 -11.59 6.20
N ARG A 21 -2.82 -12.63 7.02
CA ARG A 21 -4.16 -12.86 7.55
C ARG A 21 -4.71 -11.69 8.36
N HIS A 22 -3.88 -11.05 9.20
CA HIS A 22 -4.30 -9.87 9.95
C HIS A 22 -4.60 -8.68 9.03
N ALA A 23 -3.79 -8.48 7.99
CA ALA A 23 -4.01 -7.45 6.99
C ALA A 23 -5.32 -7.67 6.22
N GLU A 24 -5.61 -8.90 5.82
CA GLU A 24 -6.86 -9.29 5.16
C GLU A 24 -8.09 -9.03 6.05
N ILE A 25 -8.03 -9.42 7.34
CA ILE A 25 -9.12 -9.17 8.30
C ILE A 25 -9.36 -7.67 8.44
N LEU A 26 -8.31 -6.86 8.65
CA LEU A 26 -8.45 -5.42 8.76
C LEU A 26 -8.99 -4.77 7.49
N LEU A 27 -8.54 -5.23 6.32
CA LEU A 27 -9.03 -4.75 5.03
C LEU A 27 -10.51 -5.09 4.85
N ALA A 28 -10.93 -6.33 5.13
CA ALA A 28 -12.33 -6.74 5.05
C ALA A 28 -13.22 -5.92 5.98
N LEU A 29 -12.81 -5.72 7.24
CA LEU A 29 -13.55 -4.93 8.22
C LEU A 29 -13.58 -3.44 7.88
N SER A 30 -12.49 -2.88 7.33
CA SER A 30 -12.44 -1.46 6.94
C SER A 30 -13.46 -1.09 5.87
N ARG A 31 -13.89 -2.08 5.08
CA ARG A 31 -14.85 -1.94 3.99
C ARG A 31 -16.26 -2.38 4.38
N ALA A 32 -16.45 -2.94 5.57
CA ALA A 32 -17.73 -3.41 6.06
C ALA A 32 -18.20 -2.52 7.22
N GLY A 33 -18.78 -1.37 6.90
CA GLY A 33 -19.23 -0.39 7.89
C GLY A 33 -20.25 -0.92 8.89
N ALA A 34 -21.12 -1.87 8.49
CA ALA A 34 -22.05 -2.55 9.39
C ALA A 34 -21.38 -3.62 10.28
N GLY A 35 -20.16 -4.05 9.92
CA GLY A 35 -19.48 -5.21 10.47
C GLY A 35 -19.73 -6.48 9.67
N LEU A 36 -19.07 -7.57 10.08
CA LEU A 36 -19.17 -8.91 9.51
C LEU A 36 -19.39 -9.93 10.63
N SER A 37 -20.33 -10.84 10.45
CA SER A 37 -20.45 -12.05 11.26
C SER A 37 -19.25 -12.97 11.06
N THR A 38 -19.11 -13.99 11.92
CA THR A 38 -18.08 -15.01 11.78
C THR A 38 -18.19 -15.74 10.43
N ALA A 39 -19.41 -16.09 10.02
CA ALA A 39 -19.69 -16.78 8.77
C ALA A 39 -19.34 -15.92 7.55
N GLU A 40 -19.72 -14.63 7.56
CA GLU A 40 -19.36 -13.70 6.47
C GLU A 40 -17.85 -13.46 6.38
N LEU A 41 -17.17 -13.37 7.53
CA LEU A 41 -15.72 -13.24 7.55
C LEU A 41 -15.05 -14.53 7.02
N SER A 42 -15.60 -15.71 7.35
CA SER A 42 -15.18 -16.99 6.78
C SER A 42 -15.33 -17.01 5.25
N ALA A 43 -16.51 -16.63 4.74
CA ALA A 43 -16.80 -16.54 3.31
C ALA A 43 -15.81 -15.63 2.57
N ARG A 44 -15.52 -14.45 3.12
CA ARG A 44 -14.66 -13.45 2.46
C ARG A 44 -13.18 -13.80 2.46
N LEU A 45 -12.70 -14.52 3.48
CA LEU A 45 -11.26 -14.71 3.70
C LEU A 45 -10.78 -16.14 3.51
N TRP A 46 -11.66 -17.12 3.69
CA TRP A 46 -11.38 -18.55 3.58
C TRP A 46 -12.37 -19.26 2.66
N ASP A 47 -13.13 -18.52 1.85
CA ASP A 47 -14.09 -19.12 0.92
C ASP A 47 -15.13 -20.00 1.64
N GLY A 48 -15.46 -19.63 2.88
CA GLY A 48 -16.41 -20.34 3.73
C GLY A 48 -15.85 -21.62 4.37
N ARG A 49 -14.62 -22.01 4.04
CA ARG A 49 -14.00 -23.28 4.49
C ARG A 49 -13.47 -23.22 5.93
N ALA A 50 -13.32 -22.02 6.50
CA ALA A 50 -12.86 -21.89 7.88
C ALA A 50 -14.00 -22.15 8.87
N GLN A 51 -13.73 -23.02 9.84
CA GLN A 51 -14.57 -23.23 11.01
C GLN A 51 -14.66 -21.95 11.85
N GLU A 52 -15.81 -21.73 12.50
CA GLU A 52 -16.04 -20.52 13.28
C GLU A 52 -14.99 -20.31 14.40
N ALA A 53 -14.51 -21.41 15.01
CA ALA A 53 -13.48 -21.37 16.03
C ALA A 53 -12.15 -20.78 15.49
N THR A 54 -11.77 -21.14 14.27
CA THR A 54 -10.58 -20.61 13.59
C THR A 54 -10.72 -19.10 13.36
N VAL A 55 -11.86 -18.66 12.85
CA VAL A 55 -12.13 -17.24 12.61
C VAL A 55 -12.08 -16.46 13.93
N ARG A 56 -12.73 -16.96 14.99
CA ARG A 56 -12.70 -16.37 16.33
C ARG A 56 -11.27 -16.28 16.88
N ALA A 57 -10.47 -17.32 16.71
CA ALA A 57 -9.08 -17.37 17.17
C ALA A 57 -8.21 -16.32 16.45
N GLU A 58 -8.32 -16.19 15.13
CA GLU A 58 -7.56 -15.17 14.38
C GLU A 58 -7.98 -13.75 14.76
N VAL A 59 -9.28 -13.49 14.92
CA VAL A 59 -9.75 -12.17 15.38
C VAL A 59 -9.26 -11.87 16.81
N LEU A 60 -9.21 -12.88 17.69
CA LEU A 60 -8.68 -12.71 19.04
C LEU A 60 -7.18 -12.39 19.04
N ARG A 61 -6.38 -13.07 18.21
CA ARG A 61 -4.95 -12.77 18.04
C ARG A 61 -4.75 -11.36 17.51
N LEU A 62 -5.53 -10.96 16.51
CA LEU A 62 -5.51 -9.61 15.98
C LEU A 62 -5.87 -8.58 17.07
N ARG A 63 -6.92 -8.80 17.85
CA ARG A 63 -7.29 -7.89 18.96
C ARG A 63 -6.15 -7.70 19.94
N ARG A 64 -5.56 -8.80 20.43
CA ARG A 64 -4.41 -8.74 21.35
C ARG A 64 -3.25 -7.93 20.77
N LEU A 65 -2.96 -8.11 19.48
CA LEU A 65 -1.95 -7.35 18.77
C LEU A 65 -2.28 -5.85 18.76
N LEU A 66 -3.51 -5.49 18.39
CA LEU A 66 -3.95 -4.09 18.33
C LEU A 66 -3.98 -3.44 19.73
N ASP A 67 -4.53 -4.12 20.73
CA ASP A 67 -4.63 -3.65 22.10
C ASP A 67 -3.23 -3.36 22.68
N SER A 68 -2.26 -4.24 22.44
CA SER A 68 -0.87 -4.06 22.90
C SER A 68 -0.15 -2.86 22.29
N ARG A 69 -0.67 -2.29 21.20
CA ARG A 69 -0.07 -1.18 20.44
C ARG A 69 -0.93 0.08 20.43
N GLY A 70 -2.06 0.09 21.14
CA GLY A 70 -3.02 1.21 21.09
C GLY A 70 -3.68 1.37 19.73
N GLY A 71 -3.95 0.25 19.05
CA GLY A 71 -4.57 0.18 17.73
C GLY A 71 -6.09 0.37 17.73
N PRO A 72 -6.73 0.27 16.55
CA PRO A 72 -8.18 0.37 16.42
C PRO A 72 -8.90 -0.77 17.15
N VAL A 73 -10.01 -0.44 17.80
CA VAL A 73 -10.85 -1.40 18.51
C VAL A 73 -11.74 -2.16 17.52
N ILE A 74 -11.79 -3.48 17.66
CA ILE A 74 -12.69 -4.35 16.89
C ILE A 74 -13.84 -4.80 17.82
N ALA A 75 -15.04 -4.25 17.63
CA ALA A 75 -16.27 -4.68 18.29
C ALA A 75 -16.59 -6.15 17.98
N SER A 76 -17.34 -6.82 18.86
CA SER A 76 -17.82 -8.20 18.65
C SER A 76 -19.28 -8.19 18.23
N ARG A 77 -19.68 -9.19 17.42
CA ARG A 77 -21.08 -9.52 17.09
C ARG A 77 -21.93 -8.33 16.58
N PRO A 78 -21.76 -7.92 15.29
CA PRO A 78 -20.79 -8.41 14.32
C PRO A 78 -19.38 -7.84 14.57
N TYR A 79 -18.36 -8.48 14.00
CA TYR A 79 -17.01 -7.92 14.00
C TYR A 79 -16.99 -6.62 13.21
N ARG A 80 -16.65 -5.51 13.86
CA ARG A 80 -16.64 -4.18 13.22
C ARG A 80 -15.52 -3.32 13.80
N LEU A 81 -14.89 -2.50 12.97
CA LEU A 81 -13.97 -1.47 13.45
C LEU A 81 -14.77 -0.31 14.07
N CYS A 82 -14.43 0.08 15.30
CA CYS A 82 -15.13 1.17 16.00
C CYS A 82 -14.80 2.55 15.43
N ALA A 83 -13.79 2.66 14.56
CA ALA A 83 -13.43 3.87 13.85
C ALA A 83 -13.06 3.54 12.39
N PRO A 84 -13.24 4.48 11.44
CA PRO A 84 -12.78 4.29 10.07
C PRO A 84 -11.27 3.97 10.02
N LEU A 85 -10.91 2.99 9.20
CA LEU A 85 -9.52 2.59 8.99
C LEU A 85 -9.15 2.82 7.52
N PRO A 86 -8.61 3.98 7.15
CA PRO A 86 -8.22 4.25 5.78
C PRO A 86 -7.09 3.30 5.34
N SER A 87 -7.13 2.88 4.08
CA SER A 87 -6.09 2.08 3.44
C SER A 87 -5.51 2.79 2.23
N ASP A 88 -4.26 2.51 1.90
CA ASP A 88 -3.64 2.89 0.63
C ASP A 88 -4.46 2.39 -0.58
N ALA A 89 -4.93 1.15 -0.54
CA ALA A 89 -5.83 0.58 -1.56
C ALA A 89 -7.16 1.34 -1.68
N GLY A 90 -7.82 1.63 -0.55
CA GLY A 90 -9.04 2.45 -0.53
C GLY A 90 -8.79 3.86 -1.06
N ARG A 91 -7.63 4.44 -0.74
CA ARG A 91 -7.24 5.74 -1.25
C ARG A 91 -7.07 5.75 -2.77
N VAL A 92 -6.46 4.71 -3.35
CA VAL A 92 -6.35 4.59 -4.81
C VAL A 92 -7.73 4.45 -5.46
N LEU A 93 -8.64 3.65 -4.90
CA LEU A 93 -10.02 3.56 -5.40
C LEU A 93 -10.72 4.91 -5.38
N GLU A 94 -10.65 5.65 -4.28
CA GLU A 94 -11.23 7.01 -4.20
C GLU A 94 -10.65 7.96 -5.26
N LEU A 95 -9.35 7.82 -5.58
CA LEU A 95 -8.71 8.62 -6.62
C LEU A 95 -9.21 8.25 -8.01
N LEU A 96 -9.44 6.96 -8.27
CA LEU A 96 -9.99 6.46 -9.53
C LEU A 96 -11.45 6.87 -9.70
N ASP A 97 -12.28 6.68 -8.66
CA ASP A 97 -13.72 7.00 -8.68
C ASP A 97 -14.01 8.49 -8.96
N ARG A 98 -13.05 9.38 -8.68
CA ARG A 98 -13.16 10.83 -8.93
C ARG A 98 -12.39 11.31 -10.17
N GLY A 99 -11.91 10.39 -11.02
CA GLY A 99 -11.18 10.71 -12.25
C GLY A 99 -9.74 11.23 -12.03
N SER A 100 -9.18 11.10 -10.84
CA SER A 100 -7.81 11.56 -10.54
C SER A 100 -6.73 10.55 -10.96
N HIS A 101 -6.77 10.08 -12.21
CA HIS A 101 -5.96 8.96 -12.72
C HIS A 101 -4.45 9.14 -12.50
N ARG A 102 -3.93 10.35 -12.79
CA ARG A 102 -2.50 10.67 -12.56
C ARG A 102 -2.09 10.57 -11.10
N ARG A 103 -2.98 10.89 -10.16
CA ARG A 103 -2.67 10.76 -8.72
C ARG A 103 -2.79 9.30 -8.29
N ALA A 104 -3.79 8.58 -8.79
CA ALA A 104 -3.96 7.15 -8.52
C ALA A 104 -2.70 6.35 -8.89
N LEU A 105 -2.15 6.58 -10.09
CA LEU A 105 -0.92 5.91 -10.55
C LEU A 105 0.31 6.20 -9.70
N ARG A 106 0.44 7.40 -9.14
CA ARG A 106 1.56 7.73 -8.24
C ARG A 106 1.43 7.09 -6.86
N GLU A 107 0.20 6.87 -6.39
CA GLU A 107 -0.08 6.27 -5.09
C GLU A 107 -0.18 4.74 -5.17
N TYR A 108 -0.38 4.19 -6.37
CA TYR A 108 -0.39 2.76 -6.62
C TYR A 108 1.04 2.23 -6.73
N THR A 109 1.48 1.51 -5.70
CA THR A 109 2.86 1.03 -5.57
C THR A 109 2.99 -0.46 -5.95
N GLY A 110 1.98 -1.02 -6.62
CA GLY A 110 1.88 -2.42 -7.01
C GLY A 110 0.63 -3.12 -6.46
N ALA A 111 0.49 -4.38 -6.83
CA ALA A 111 -0.65 -5.22 -6.48
C ALA A 111 -1.04 -5.18 -4.99
N LEU A 112 -2.34 -5.20 -4.73
CA LEU A 112 -2.89 -5.30 -3.38
C LEU A 112 -2.66 -6.70 -2.80
N LEU A 113 -1.88 -6.79 -1.72
CA LEU A 113 -1.59 -8.03 -0.99
C LEU A 113 -1.30 -9.19 -1.97
N PRO A 114 -0.20 -9.12 -2.75
CA PRO A 114 0.02 -9.97 -3.93
C PRO A 114 -0.01 -11.48 -3.65
N HIS A 115 0.35 -11.90 -2.43
CA HIS A 115 0.38 -13.31 -2.04
C HIS A 115 -0.96 -13.79 -1.42
N SER A 116 -1.90 -12.88 -1.17
CA SER A 116 -3.19 -13.23 -0.58
C SER A 116 -4.11 -13.91 -1.60
N GLU A 117 -4.60 -15.07 -1.19
CA GLU A 117 -5.62 -15.87 -1.89
C GLU A 117 -7.03 -15.68 -1.34
N ALA A 118 -7.20 -14.81 -0.34
CA ALA A 118 -8.52 -14.54 0.24
C ALA A 118 -9.48 -14.00 -0.83
N PRO A 119 -10.68 -14.61 -1.03
CA PRO A 119 -11.58 -14.25 -2.12
C PRO A 119 -11.91 -12.76 -2.22
N ALA A 120 -12.18 -12.11 -1.08
CA ALA A 120 -12.48 -10.68 -1.04
C ALA A 120 -11.27 -9.81 -1.41
N VAL A 121 -10.05 -10.25 -1.11
CA VAL A 121 -8.81 -9.53 -1.45
C VAL A 121 -8.45 -9.72 -2.91
N VAL A 122 -8.56 -10.95 -3.42
CA VAL A 122 -8.40 -11.28 -4.84
C VAL A 122 -9.36 -10.44 -5.69
N ALA A 123 -10.65 -10.45 -5.36
CA ALA A 123 -11.66 -9.66 -6.07
C ALA A 123 -11.34 -8.15 -6.03
N LEU A 124 -10.91 -7.64 -4.87
CA LEU A 124 -10.54 -6.23 -4.74
C LEU A 124 -9.27 -5.87 -5.52
N ARG A 125 -8.27 -6.77 -5.54
CA ARG A 125 -7.04 -6.63 -6.32
C ARG A 125 -7.37 -6.55 -7.81
N HIS A 126 -8.19 -7.46 -8.33
CA HIS A 126 -8.63 -7.43 -9.73
C HIS A 126 -9.41 -6.17 -10.08
N ARG A 127 -10.32 -5.73 -9.19
CA ARG A 127 -11.05 -4.48 -9.39
C ARG A 127 -10.10 -3.28 -9.47
N LEU A 128 -9.15 -3.20 -8.53
CA LEU A 128 -8.15 -2.14 -8.49
C LEU A 128 -7.28 -2.12 -9.76
N SER A 129 -6.74 -3.26 -10.16
CA SER A 129 -5.88 -3.35 -11.34
C SER A 129 -6.66 -3.06 -12.63
N GLY A 130 -7.91 -3.53 -12.73
CA GLY A 130 -8.78 -3.25 -13.87
C GLY A 130 -9.10 -1.77 -14.02
N LEU A 131 -9.54 -1.10 -12.93
CA LEU A 131 -9.83 0.33 -12.94
C LEU A 131 -8.57 1.16 -13.24
N LEU A 132 -7.41 0.75 -12.72
CA LEU A 132 -6.16 1.43 -13.01
C LEU A 132 -5.77 1.29 -14.48
N ARG A 133 -5.91 0.09 -15.05
CA ARG A 133 -5.67 -0.18 -16.47
C ARG A 133 -6.58 0.66 -17.36
N GLU A 134 -7.87 0.69 -17.08
CA GLU A 134 -8.85 1.48 -17.83
C GLU A 134 -8.50 2.97 -17.81
N ALA A 135 -8.16 3.50 -16.64
CA ALA A 135 -7.72 4.89 -16.47
C ALA A 135 -6.45 5.21 -17.27
N VAL A 136 -5.50 4.28 -17.35
CA VAL A 136 -4.26 4.42 -18.14
C VAL A 136 -4.57 4.40 -19.63
N LEU A 137 -5.41 3.46 -20.09
CA LEU A 137 -5.71 3.32 -21.51
C LEU A 137 -6.56 4.48 -22.06
N THR A 138 -7.40 5.07 -21.22
CA THR A 138 -8.31 6.15 -21.63
C THR A 138 -7.64 7.53 -21.58
N ASP A 139 -6.96 7.86 -20.47
CA ASP A 139 -6.47 9.23 -20.22
C ASP A 139 -4.96 9.29 -19.87
N GLY A 140 -4.23 8.19 -20.06
CA GLY A 140 -2.82 8.10 -19.71
C GLY A 140 -1.93 8.97 -20.60
N SER A 141 -1.09 9.81 -19.97
CA SER A 141 0.06 10.41 -20.68
C SER A 141 1.13 9.35 -20.97
N ALA A 142 2.04 9.62 -21.91
CA ALA A 142 3.15 8.70 -22.21
C ALA A 142 3.96 8.30 -20.95
N GLU A 143 4.16 9.25 -20.04
CA GLU A 143 4.81 8.99 -18.75
C GLU A 143 3.98 8.10 -17.82
N ALA A 144 2.66 8.33 -17.75
CA ALA A 144 1.74 7.54 -16.94
C ALA A 144 1.64 6.08 -17.45
N VAL A 145 1.54 5.90 -18.77
CA VAL A 145 1.54 4.57 -19.40
C VAL A 145 2.88 3.87 -19.17
N ARG A 146 4.01 4.58 -19.29
CA ARG A 146 5.33 4.02 -18.96
C ARG A 146 5.40 3.59 -17.50
N GLN A 147 4.97 4.42 -16.56
CA GLN A 147 4.97 4.09 -15.13
C GLN A 147 4.09 2.85 -14.85
N TYR A 148 2.92 2.76 -15.49
CA TYR A 148 2.05 1.59 -15.40
C TYR A 148 2.75 0.31 -15.89
N LEU A 149 3.43 0.36 -17.04
CA LEU A 149 4.14 -0.78 -17.63
C LEU A 149 5.37 -1.26 -16.85
N GLU A 150 5.87 -0.48 -15.88
CA GLU A 150 6.91 -0.93 -14.94
C GLU A 150 6.32 -1.81 -13.81
N LEU A 151 4.99 -1.88 -13.67
CA LEU A 151 4.34 -2.76 -12.70
C LEU A 151 4.44 -4.22 -13.17
N PRO A 152 4.81 -5.18 -12.30
CA PRO A 152 4.91 -6.59 -12.68
C PRO A 152 3.62 -7.15 -13.31
N GLU A 153 2.47 -6.78 -12.78
CA GLU A 153 1.16 -7.23 -13.27
C GLU A 153 0.75 -6.61 -14.62
N ALA A 154 1.42 -5.56 -15.08
CA ALA A 154 1.13 -4.84 -16.31
C ALA A 154 2.22 -4.99 -17.38
N ALA A 155 3.32 -5.67 -17.05
CA ALA A 155 4.51 -5.73 -17.89
C ALA A 155 4.20 -6.25 -19.31
N ASP A 156 3.24 -7.16 -19.43
CA ASP A 156 2.85 -7.81 -20.69
C ASP A 156 1.55 -7.26 -21.30
N ASP A 157 1.07 -6.10 -20.85
CA ASP A 157 -0.15 -5.48 -21.40
C ASP A 157 0.11 -4.91 -22.80
N ALA A 158 -0.26 -5.70 -23.82
CA ALA A 158 -0.07 -5.34 -25.23
C ALA A 158 -0.78 -4.03 -25.62
N GLU A 159 -1.99 -3.77 -25.10
CA GLU A 159 -2.70 -2.53 -25.42
C GLU A 159 -2.00 -1.31 -24.83
N ALA A 160 -1.50 -1.42 -23.60
CA ALA A 160 -0.73 -0.35 -22.98
C ALA A 160 0.59 -0.08 -23.72
N TRP A 161 1.28 -1.13 -24.20
CA TRP A 161 2.46 -0.97 -25.06
C TRP A 161 2.14 -0.30 -26.39
N ALA A 162 1.03 -0.69 -27.04
CA ALA A 162 0.57 -0.06 -28.27
C ALA A 162 0.19 1.42 -28.05
N LEU A 163 -0.48 1.73 -26.94
CA LEU A 163 -0.77 3.10 -26.54
C LEU A 163 0.51 3.91 -26.33
N LEU A 164 1.49 3.36 -25.60
CA LEU A 164 2.77 4.05 -25.39
C LEU A 164 3.46 4.38 -26.73
N LEU A 165 3.46 3.45 -27.70
CA LEU A 165 4.02 3.70 -29.04
C LEU A 165 3.31 4.83 -29.78
N ARG A 166 1.98 4.92 -29.66
CA ARG A 166 1.18 5.99 -30.26
C ARG A 166 1.45 7.36 -29.62
N LEU A 167 1.67 7.38 -28.31
CA LEU A 167 1.92 8.61 -27.55
C LEU A 167 3.37 9.11 -27.67
N LEU A 168 4.33 8.24 -27.96
CA LEU A 168 5.73 8.62 -28.13
C LEU A 168 5.97 9.32 -29.48
N PRO A 169 6.58 10.52 -29.50
CA PRO A 169 6.99 11.17 -30.74
C PRO A 169 7.87 10.26 -31.61
N ALA A 170 7.67 10.27 -32.93
CA ALA A 170 8.40 9.44 -33.89
C ALA A 170 9.93 9.64 -33.86
N ARG A 171 10.39 10.81 -33.40
CA ARG A 171 11.81 11.19 -33.25
C ARG A 171 12.19 11.47 -31.80
N SER A 172 11.50 10.85 -30.84
CA SER A 172 11.94 10.93 -29.45
C SER A 172 13.38 10.43 -29.38
N PRO A 173 14.31 11.19 -28.77
CA PRO A 173 15.64 10.68 -28.47
C PRO A 173 15.50 9.34 -27.74
N PRO A 174 16.50 8.44 -27.83
CA PRO A 174 16.48 7.14 -27.16
C PRO A 174 16.66 7.29 -25.64
N ALA A 175 15.88 8.16 -24.99
CA ALA A 175 15.75 8.22 -23.55
C ALA A 175 15.05 6.94 -23.08
N GLY A 176 15.84 5.88 -22.95
CA GLY A 176 15.48 4.63 -22.29
C GLY A 176 14.94 3.51 -23.17
N GLY A 177 15.10 3.54 -24.50
CA GLY A 177 14.73 2.41 -25.38
C GLY A 177 13.25 2.01 -25.36
N ALA A 178 12.36 2.85 -24.80
CA ALA A 178 10.96 2.51 -24.56
C ALA A 178 10.22 2.13 -25.84
N ARG A 179 10.48 2.83 -26.96
CA ARG A 179 9.91 2.50 -28.28
C ARG A 179 10.37 1.12 -28.78
N ALA A 180 11.65 0.79 -28.60
CA ALA A 180 12.20 -0.52 -28.98
C ALA A 180 11.64 -1.66 -28.12
N ARG A 181 11.55 -1.46 -26.79
CA ARG A 181 10.92 -2.43 -25.87
C ARG A 181 9.45 -2.67 -26.20
N ALA A 182 8.71 -1.60 -26.50
CA ALA A 182 7.31 -1.68 -26.88
C ALA A 182 7.11 -2.44 -28.19
N ALA A 183 7.91 -2.13 -29.21
CA ALA A 183 7.87 -2.84 -30.49
C ALA A 183 8.19 -4.33 -30.32
N ALA A 184 9.24 -4.66 -29.55
CA ALA A 184 9.64 -6.04 -29.29
C ALA A 184 8.55 -6.86 -28.60
N ARG A 185 7.89 -6.31 -27.57
CA ARG A 185 6.82 -7.02 -26.84
C ARG A 185 5.57 -7.27 -27.70
N LEU A 186 5.22 -6.33 -28.58
CA LEU A 186 4.08 -6.50 -29.50
C LEU A 186 4.34 -7.55 -30.59
N THR A 187 5.59 -7.72 -31.01
CA THR A 187 5.96 -8.76 -31.99
C THR A 187 6.01 -10.17 -31.43
N SER A 188 5.98 -10.34 -30.09
CA SER A 188 6.16 -11.63 -29.41
C SER A 188 4.88 -12.21 -28.77
N GLY A 189 3.69 -11.67 -29.08
CA GLY A 189 2.50 -11.82 -28.21
C GLY A 189 1.88 -13.23 -28.10
N PRO A 190 1.25 -13.55 -26.95
CA PRO A 190 0.18 -14.54 -26.86
C PRO A 190 -1.21 -13.91 -26.92
N ALA A 191 -2.16 -14.66 -27.47
CA ALA A 191 -3.54 -14.23 -27.74
C ALA A 191 -4.49 -14.54 -26.56
N VAL A 192 -5.23 -13.56 -26.04
CA VAL A 192 -6.51 -13.82 -25.34
C VAL A 192 -7.53 -12.69 -25.54
N ARG A 193 -8.78 -13.14 -25.60
CA ARG A 193 -10.06 -12.53 -25.97
C ARG A 193 -10.64 -11.60 -24.90
N HIS A 194 -11.36 -10.58 -25.37
CA HIS A 194 -12.16 -9.67 -24.55
C HIS A 194 -13.54 -10.26 -24.22
N ALA A 195 -13.97 -10.09 -22.98
CA ALA A 195 -15.38 -10.04 -22.60
C ALA A 195 -15.57 -8.79 -21.73
N GLY A 196 -16.34 -7.83 -22.25
CA GLY A 196 -16.73 -6.62 -21.54
C GLY A 196 -18.05 -6.82 -20.79
N THR A 197 -18.34 -5.93 -19.85
CA THR A 197 -19.67 -5.36 -19.59
C THR A 197 -19.58 -4.27 -18.52
N GLY A 198 -20.25 -3.15 -18.77
CA GLY A 198 -20.26 -1.95 -17.92
C GLY A 198 -21.25 -1.99 -16.76
N GLY A 199 -21.33 -0.89 -16.00
CA GLY A 199 -22.37 -0.68 -15.00
C GLY A 199 -22.06 0.38 -13.95
N THR A 200 -22.93 1.39 -13.85
CA THR A 200 -22.84 2.71 -13.21
C THR A 200 -22.94 2.79 -11.68
N ALA A 201 -22.33 3.86 -11.14
CA ALA A 201 -22.78 4.83 -10.13
C ALA A 201 -22.99 4.46 -8.64
N GLY A 202 -22.61 5.40 -7.76
CA GLY A 202 -23.10 5.48 -6.36
C GLY A 202 -22.16 6.21 -5.40
N ARG A 203 -22.36 7.52 -5.21
CA ARG A 203 -21.54 8.45 -4.42
C ARG A 203 -22.16 8.69 -3.04
N ALA A 204 -21.40 8.60 -1.95
CA ALA A 204 -21.80 9.19 -0.66
C ALA A 204 -20.56 9.52 0.21
N GLY A 205 -20.49 10.77 0.66
CA GLY A 205 -19.43 11.30 1.51
C GLY A 205 -19.79 11.30 2.99
N GLY A 206 -18.76 11.36 3.83
CA GLY A 206 -18.85 11.58 5.26
C GLY A 206 -17.49 11.98 5.79
N VAL A 207 -17.39 13.19 6.34
CA VAL A 207 -16.15 13.76 6.88
C VAL A 207 -15.97 13.24 8.30
N GLN A 208 -14.90 12.49 8.56
CA GLN A 208 -14.52 12.04 9.91
C GLN A 208 -13.17 12.63 10.31
N ARG A 209 -13.10 13.18 11.53
CA ARG A 209 -11.88 13.67 12.18
C ARG A 209 -10.86 12.54 12.32
N ALA A 210 -9.63 12.78 11.85
CA ALA A 210 -8.58 11.78 11.75
C ALA A 210 -7.78 11.64 13.05
N CYS A 211 -7.88 10.48 13.68
CA CYS A 211 -6.73 9.87 14.35
C CYS A 211 -5.78 9.34 13.27
N ASN A 212 -4.46 9.51 13.41
CA ASN A 212 -3.47 9.09 12.41
C ASN A 212 -3.25 7.57 12.40
N VAL A 213 -4.29 6.80 12.05
CA VAL A 213 -4.28 5.34 11.91
C VAL A 213 -4.59 4.97 10.46
N ARG A 214 -3.73 4.18 9.81
CA ARG A 214 -3.91 3.79 8.39
C ARG A 214 -3.23 2.47 8.03
N LEU A 215 -3.79 1.73 7.08
CA LEU A 215 -3.19 0.53 6.49
C LEU A 215 -2.27 0.90 5.31
N ARG A 216 -1.00 0.47 5.34
CA ARG A 216 0.03 0.71 4.30
C ARG A 216 1.00 -0.47 4.17
N SER A 217 1.92 -0.45 3.22
CA SER A 217 3.08 -1.37 3.20
C SER A 217 4.30 -0.69 3.84
N VAL A 218 5.25 -1.47 4.35
CA VAL A 218 6.36 -0.95 5.18
C VAL A 218 7.34 -0.06 4.40
N SER A 219 7.52 -0.27 3.09
CA SER A 219 8.50 0.47 2.26
C SER A 219 8.29 1.98 2.20
N HIS A 220 7.11 2.48 2.59
CA HIS A 220 6.77 3.92 2.56
C HIS A 220 6.85 4.63 3.91
N VAL A 221 7.29 3.98 4.99
CA VAL A 221 7.60 4.70 6.23
C VAL A 221 9.02 5.23 6.14
N THR A 222 9.21 6.28 5.33
CA THR A 222 10.41 7.10 5.42
C THR A 222 10.46 7.69 6.83
N GLN A 223 11.39 7.19 7.64
CA GLN A 223 11.70 7.73 8.95
C GLN A 223 12.05 9.21 8.81
N ARG A 224 11.14 10.12 9.21
CA ARG A 224 11.57 11.46 9.62
C ARG A 224 12.27 11.30 10.97
N HIS A 225 13.54 10.96 10.95
CA HIS A 225 14.42 11.21 12.09
C HIS A 225 14.58 12.73 12.20
N GLY A 226 13.90 13.32 13.17
CA GLY A 226 14.17 14.67 13.61
C GLY A 226 15.59 14.72 14.15
N THR A 227 16.47 15.44 13.47
CA THR A 227 17.78 15.82 13.98
C THR A 227 17.59 16.81 15.13
N GLY A 228 17.45 16.27 16.34
CA GLY A 228 17.54 17.02 17.57
C GLY A 228 18.95 17.56 17.74
N ARG A 229 19.15 18.81 17.31
CA ARG A 229 20.33 19.63 17.62
C ARG A 229 20.30 19.93 19.12
N THR A 230 21.06 19.20 19.92
CA THR A 230 21.43 19.61 21.29
C THR A 230 22.87 20.05 21.28
N GLN A 231 23.03 21.37 21.33
CA GLN A 231 24.29 22.10 21.46
C GLN A 231 24.63 22.18 22.96
N PRO A 232 25.77 21.64 23.45
CA PRO A 232 26.16 21.91 24.82
C PRO A 232 26.94 23.23 24.89
N ALA A 233 26.41 24.16 25.68
CA ALA A 233 27.06 25.39 26.07
C ALA A 233 28.21 25.12 27.06
N ARG A 234 29.37 25.71 26.75
CA ARG A 234 30.43 26.26 27.61
C ARG A 234 30.58 25.72 29.05
N ARG A 235 31.82 25.33 29.39
CA ARG A 235 32.55 25.80 30.60
C ARG A 235 34.05 25.42 30.52
N ARG A 236 34.92 26.43 30.44
CA ARG A 236 36.29 26.38 31.00
C ARG A 236 36.15 26.53 32.53
N PRO A 237 37.00 25.89 33.35
CA PRO A 237 38.16 26.63 33.85
C PRO A 237 39.45 25.81 34.09
N THR A 238 40.51 26.62 34.20
CA THR A 238 41.86 26.51 34.77
C THR A 238 42.12 25.45 35.87
N HIS A 239 43.21 24.68 35.74
CA HIS A 239 44.41 24.69 36.62
C HIS A 239 45.26 23.44 36.33
N ARG A 240 46.58 23.59 36.09
CA ARG A 240 47.57 22.51 36.24
C ARG A 240 48.74 23.08 37.06
N PRO A 241 49.25 22.38 38.08
CA PRO A 241 50.19 22.93 39.04
C PRO A 241 51.65 22.89 38.54
N ALA A 242 52.47 23.73 39.15
CA ALA A 242 53.92 23.78 39.05
C ALA A 242 54.60 22.88 40.11
N GLN A 243 55.92 22.70 39.93
CA GLN A 243 56.92 22.04 40.77
C GLN A 243 57.04 20.51 40.53
N GLY A 244 58.18 19.91 40.22
CA GLY A 244 59.59 20.31 40.36
C GLY A 244 60.33 19.29 41.24
N ALA A 245 61.54 18.89 40.80
CA ALA A 245 62.59 18.14 41.53
C ALA A 245 62.78 16.63 41.23
N SER A 246 63.89 16.36 40.54
CA SER A 246 65.00 15.49 40.97
C SER A 246 64.81 13.98 41.15
N HIS A 247 65.42 13.16 40.29
CA HIS A 247 66.63 12.40 40.68
C HIS A 247 67.32 11.72 39.48
N HIS A 248 68.65 11.80 39.51
CA HIS A 248 69.63 11.11 38.67
C HIS A 248 70.17 9.88 39.42
N GLU A 249 70.85 8.97 38.68
CA GLU A 249 71.55 7.73 39.09
C GLU A 249 70.64 6.50 39.31
N ARG A 250 70.89 5.31 38.73
CA ARG A 250 72.14 4.66 38.28
C ARG A 250 71.96 3.92 36.95
#